data_AF-X0PZ05-F1
#
_entry.id   AF-X0PZ05-F1
#
_cell.length_a   1.000
_cell.length_b   1.000
_cell.length_c   1.000
_cell.angle_alpha   90.00
_cell.angle_beta   90.00
_cell.angle_gamma   90.00
#
_symmetry.space_group_name_H-M   'P 1'
#
loop_
_entity.id
_entity.type
_entity.pdbx_description
1 polymer ?
#
loop_
_entity_poly.entity_id
_entity_poly.type
_entity_poly.pdbx_seq_one_letter_code
_entity_poly.pdbx_strand_id
1 'polypeptide(L)'
;MQDTSRHDEHAETSGRLARFTYARTPIAETPADRDMALRTMLRDYARGTHPLHGFCRAWAHLRHDMDMKVNKKKVHRLRKEEGLQVRIYHPRKRRRKFVPTDRSVCAEDGAGYGVPVRFLKIASMIDEHTRQALLNIVERSITAQRLTDELDKMFELWFNR
;
A
#
# COMPACT_ATOMS: atom_id res chain seq x y z
N MET A 1 -24.24 -45.73 -60.38
CA MET A 1 -25.36 -44.80 -60.17
C MET A 1 -24.86 -43.78 -59.16
N GLN A 2 -24.46 -42.61 -59.64
CA GLN A 2 -24.09 -41.49 -58.79
C GLN A 2 -25.40 -40.85 -58.34
N ASP A 3 -25.62 -40.76 -57.03
CA ASP A 3 -26.76 -40.02 -56.50
C ASP A 3 -26.24 -38.92 -55.58
N THR A 4 -26.31 -37.71 -56.10
CA THR A 4 -26.02 -36.45 -55.46
C THR A 4 -27.31 -35.95 -54.81
N SER A 5 -27.48 -36.15 -53.51
CA SER A 5 -28.52 -35.48 -52.74
C SER A 5 -27.90 -34.83 -51.50
N ARG A 6 -27.47 -33.60 -51.78
CA ARG A 6 -27.24 -32.49 -50.87
C ARG A 6 -28.47 -32.29 -49.98
N HIS A 7 -28.35 -32.58 -48.69
CA HIS A 7 -29.25 -32.04 -47.66
C HIS A 7 -28.44 -31.57 -46.46
N ASP A 8 -28.12 -30.28 -46.53
CA ASP A 8 -28.22 -29.29 -45.46
C ASP A 8 -27.59 -29.67 -44.11
N GLU A 9 -26.34 -29.23 -44.01
CA GLU A 9 -25.64 -28.87 -42.79
C GLU A 9 -26.55 -28.01 -41.89
N HIS A 10 -27.20 -28.63 -40.90
CA HIS A 10 -27.67 -27.90 -39.73
C HIS A 10 -26.45 -27.52 -38.88
N ALA A 11 -25.72 -26.52 -39.35
CA ALA A 11 -24.84 -25.73 -38.52
C ALA A 11 -25.71 -25.05 -37.45
N GLU A 12 -25.85 -25.70 -36.30
CA GLU A 12 -26.27 -25.03 -35.07
C GLU A 12 -25.29 -23.88 -34.83
N THR A 13 -25.72 -22.73 -35.30
CA THR A 13 -25.09 -21.45 -35.10
C THR A 13 -25.24 -21.16 -33.62
N SER A 14 -24.37 -21.75 -32.81
CA SER A 14 -24.11 -21.32 -31.44
C SER A 14 -23.80 -19.84 -31.53
N GLY A 15 -24.80 -19.02 -31.20
CA GLY A 15 -24.75 -17.57 -31.32
C GLY A 15 -23.40 -17.08 -30.82
N ARG A 16 -22.68 -16.35 -31.68
CA ARG A 16 -21.34 -15.86 -31.41
C ARG A 16 -21.45 -14.77 -30.35
N LEU A 17 -21.63 -15.19 -29.11
CA LEU A 17 -21.60 -14.34 -27.95
C LEU A 17 -20.26 -13.61 -27.96
N ALA A 18 -20.30 -12.29 -27.78
CA ALA A 18 -19.10 -11.49 -27.65
C ALA A 18 -18.22 -12.14 -26.57
N ARG A 19 -16.92 -12.25 -26.82
CA ARG A 19 -15.92 -12.95 -25.97
C ARG A 19 -15.96 -12.52 -24.49
N PHE A 20 -16.65 -11.43 -24.18
CA PHE A 20 -16.81 -10.77 -22.90
C PHE A 20 -18.05 -11.19 -22.09
N THR A 21 -19.03 -11.88 -22.69
CA THR A 21 -20.26 -12.31 -21.99
C THR A 21 -20.14 -13.64 -21.27
N TYR A 22 -19.00 -14.32 -21.34
CA TYR A 22 -18.72 -15.46 -20.48
C TYR A 22 -18.32 -14.95 -19.08
N ALA A 23 -19.26 -14.96 -18.14
CA ALA A 23 -18.93 -14.93 -16.74
C ALA A 23 -18.06 -16.17 -16.44
N ARG A 24 -16.76 -15.96 -16.20
CA ARG A 24 -15.86 -17.07 -15.86
C ARG A 24 -16.25 -17.60 -14.48
N THR A 25 -16.61 -18.87 -14.42
CA THR A 25 -16.67 -19.64 -13.17
C THR A 25 -15.30 -19.53 -12.47
N PRO A 26 -15.23 -19.33 -11.14
CA PRO A 26 -13.96 -19.33 -10.43
C PRO A 26 -13.18 -20.64 -10.68
N ILE A 27 -11.92 -20.53 -11.09
CA ILE A 27 -11.01 -21.64 -11.48
C ILE A 27 -10.48 -22.35 -10.22
N ALA A 28 -11.35 -22.70 -9.27
CA ALA A 28 -10.89 -23.45 -8.12
C ALA A 28 -10.55 -24.89 -8.52
N GLU A 29 -11.27 -25.50 -9.45
CA GLU A 29 -11.05 -26.90 -9.83
C GLU A 29 -11.36 -27.12 -11.31
N THR A 30 -10.36 -26.93 -12.18
CA THR A 30 -10.45 -27.36 -13.58
C THR A 30 -9.25 -28.27 -13.88
N PRO A 31 -9.44 -29.48 -14.43
CA PRO A 31 -8.35 -30.44 -14.70
C PRO A 31 -7.27 -29.96 -15.68
N ALA A 32 -7.44 -28.78 -16.29
CA ALA A 32 -6.56 -28.19 -17.28
C ALA A 32 -6.05 -26.79 -16.86
N ASP A 33 -5.78 -26.58 -15.57
CA ASP A 33 -5.21 -25.32 -15.10
C ASP A 33 -3.79 -25.12 -15.65
N ARG A 34 -3.70 -24.34 -16.73
CA ARG A 34 -2.45 -23.94 -17.39
C ARG A 34 -1.49 -23.21 -16.45
N ASP A 35 -1.98 -22.68 -15.33
CA ASP A 35 -1.21 -21.92 -14.36
C ASP A 35 -0.76 -22.77 -13.15
N MET A 36 -0.98 -24.09 -13.16
CA MET A 36 -0.61 -25.00 -12.07
C MET A 36 0.87 -24.92 -11.68
N ALA A 37 1.78 -24.96 -12.65
CA ALA A 37 3.21 -24.87 -12.37
C ALA A 37 3.56 -23.55 -11.65
N LEU A 38 2.96 -22.43 -12.09
CA LEU A 38 3.17 -21.12 -11.48
C LEU A 38 2.56 -21.04 -10.07
N ARG A 39 1.41 -21.69 -9.85
CA ARG A 39 0.79 -21.81 -8.52
C ARG A 39 1.67 -22.61 -7.57
N THR A 40 2.22 -23.74 -8.01
CA THR A 40 3.16 -24.55 -7.21
C THR A 40 4.38 -23.74 -6.82
N MET A 41 5.03 -23.05 -7.78
CA MET A 41 6.19 -22.21 -7.50
C MET A 41 5.88 -21.07 -6.51
N LEU A 42 4.69 -20.45 -6.62
CA LEU A 42 4.26 -19.42 -5.67
C LEU A 42 3.99 -20.00 -4.26
N ARG A 43 3.45 -21.22 -4.17
CA ARG A 43 3.24 -21.94 -2.90
C ARG A 43 4.57 -22.30 -2.26
N ASP A 44 5.53 -22.83 -3.03
CA ASP A 44 6.85 -23.20 -2.54
C ASP A 44 7.63 -21.97 -2.06
N TYR A 45 7.56 -20.86 -2.82
CA TYR A 45 8.17 -19.60 -2.43
C TYR A 45 7.59 -19.04 -1.12
N ALA A 46 6.27 -19.14 -0.93
CA ALA A 46 5.61 -18.65 0.27
C ALA A 46 5.81 -19.56 1.49
N ARG A 47 5.83 -20.89 1.31
CA ARG A 47 6.02 -21.86 2.40
C ARG A 47 7.47 -22.03 2.80
N GLY A 48 8.40 -21.93 1.86
CA GLY A 48 9.83 -22.09 2.10
C GLY A 48 10.43 -20.85 2.74
N THR A 49 10.93 -19.94 1.91
CA THR A 49 11.87 -18.90 2.36
C THR A 49 11.18 -17.62 2.86
N HIS A 50 9.93 -17.34 2.46
CA HIS A 50 9.36 -16.00 2.63
C HIS A 50 7.86 -15.93 2.95
N PRO A 51 7.43 -16.35 4.15
CA PRO A 51 6.02 -16.37 4.55
C PRO A 51 5.38 -14.97 4.58
N LEU A 52 6.13 -13.90 4.88
CA LEU A 52 5.62 -12.52 4.98
C LEU A 52 5.70 -11.73 3.67
N HIS A 53 6.23 -12.29 2.59
CA HIS A 53 6.41 -11.55 1.36
C HIS A 53 5.11 -11.40 0.58
N GLY A 54 4.73 -10.17 0.26
CA GLY A 54 3.59 -9.87 -0.61
C GLY A 54 3.85 -10.22 -2.08
N PHE A 55 2.81 -10.06 -2.91
CA PHE A 55 2.86 -10.42 -4.33
C PHE A 55 3.93 -9.66 -5.14
N CYS A 56 4.26 -8.42 -4.77
CA CYS A 56 5.30 -7.65 -5.45
C CYS A 56 6.68 -8.30 -5.31
N ARG A 57 7.01 -8.80 -4.11
CA ARG A 57 8.29 -9.48 -3.85
C ARG A 57 8.34 -10.85 -4.52
N ALA A 58 7.24 -11.60 -4.50
CA ALA A 58 7.15 -12.85 -5.25
C ALA A 58 7.28 -12.64 -6.77
N TRP A 59 6.69 -11.59 -7.31
CA TRP A 59 6.88 -11.24 -8.73
C TRP A 59 8.32 -10.83 -9.05
N ALA A 60 8.98 -10.09 -8.16
CA ALA A 60 10.39 -9.76 -8.32
C ALA A 60 11.27 -11.02 -8.31
N HIS A 61 11.01 -11.97 -7.41
CA HIS A 61 11.69 -13.27 -7.38
C HIS A 61 11.51 -14.03 -8.70
N LEU A 62 10.27 -14.14 -9.19
CA LEU A 62 9.98 -14.80 -10.47
C LEU A 62 10.69 -14.13 -11.66
N ARG A 63 10.91 -12.81 -11.59
CA ARG A 63 11.55 -12.05 -12.68
C ARG A 63 13.07 -12.05 -12.61
N HIS A 64 13.64 -11.96 -11.41
CA HIS A 64 15.08 -11.77 -11.25
C HIS A 64 15.82 -13.07 -10.97
N ASP A 65 15.24 -13.97 -10.16
CA ASP A 65 15.90 -15.20 -9.74
C ASP A 65 15.58 -16.36 -10.71
N MET A 66 14.39 -16.33 -11.31
CA MET A 66 13.91 -17.39 -12.23
C MET A 66 13.81 -16.91 -13.69
N ASP A 67 14.18 -15.66 -13.98
CA ASP A 67 14.14 -15.00 -15.30
C ASP A 67 12.82 -15.20 -16.10
N MET A 68 11.68 -15.32 -15.42
CA MET A 68 10.39 -15.54 -16.07
C MET A 68 9.71 -14.21 -16.41
N LYS A 69 9.33 -14.04 -17.68
CA LYS A 69 8.51 -12.91 -18.13
C LYS A 69 7.02 -13.10 -17.82
N VAL A 70 6.66 -13.08 -16.53
CA VAL A 70 5.26 -13.16 -16.08
C VAL A 70 4.67 -11.77 -15.84
N ASN A 71 3.44 -11.53 -16.31
CA ASN A 71 2.73 -10.29 -16.04
C ASN A 71 2.43 -10.15 -14.53
N LYS A 72 2.80 -9.00 -13.94
CA LYS A 72 2.57 -8.67 -12.53
C LYS A 72 1.11 -8.86 -12.09
N LYS A 73 0.15 -8.53 -12.95
CA LYS A 73 -1.29 -8.70 -12.67
C LYS A 73 -1.68 -10.18 -12.50
N LYS A 74 -1.06 -11.07 -13.30
CA LYS A 74 -1.32 -12.51 -13.25
C LYS A 74 -0.85 -13.12 -11.93
N VAL A 75 0.36 -12.75 -11.47
CA VAL A 75 0.89 -13.18 -10.17
C VAL A 75 0.01 -12.70 -9.03
N HIS A 76 -0.44 -11.44 -9.06
CA HIS A 76 -1.36 -10.92 -8.05
C HIS A 76 -2.69 -11.69 -8.01
N ARG A 77 -3.28 -11.97 -9.18
CA ARG A 77 -4.53 -12.74 -9.29
C ARG A 77 -4.37 -14.14 -8.71
N LEU A 78 -3.38 -14.91 -9.17
CA LEU A 78 -3.13 -16.27 -8.70
C LEU A 78 -2.87 -16.30 -7.20
N ARG A 79 -2.05 -15.38 -6.68
CA ARG A 79 -1.78 -15.31 -5.24
C ARG A 79 -3.02 -15.02 -4.40
N LYS A 80 -3.98 -14.24 -4.93
CA LYS A 80 -5.26 -13.96 -4.28
C LYS A 80 -6.18 -15.19 -4.28
N GLU A 81 -6.28 -15.88 -5.43
CA GLU A 81 -7.07 -17.11 -5.57
C GLU A 81 -6.55 -18.22 -4.64
N GLU A 82 -5.24 -18.28 -4.46
CA GLU A 82 -4.56 -19.24 -3.57
C GLU A 82 -4.66 -18.93 -2.08
N GLY A 83 -5.26 -17.79 -1.69
CA GLY A 83 -5.33 -17.38 -0.28
C GLY A 83 -3.97 -17.04 0.35
N LEU A 84 -2.91 -16.87 -0.46
CA LEU A 84 -1.54 -16.58 -0.03
C LEU A 84 -1.33 -15.11 0.42
N GLN A 85 -2.41 -14.39 0.69
CA GLN A 85 -2.37 -13.01 1.16
C GLN A 85 -2.26 -13.00 2.69
N VAL A 86 -1.10 -12.58 3.18
CA VAL A 86 -0.91 -12.33 4.61
C VAL A 86 -1.71 -11.10 4.99
N ARG A 87 -2.68 -11.26 5.89
CA ARG A 87 -3.40 -10.15 6.50
C ARG A 87 -2.46 -9.42 7.45
N ILE A 88 -1.92 -8.29 7.00
CA ILE A 88 -1.10 -7.41 7.85
C ILE A 88 -2.06 -6.60 8.73
N TYR A 89 -2.05 -6.85 10.04
CA TYR A 89 -2.80 -6.05 11.01
C TYR A 89 -1.99 -4.83 11.41
N HIS A 90 -2.47 -3.64 11.05
CA HIS A 90 -1.94 -2.38 11.57
C HIS A 90 -2.78 -1.96 12.78
N PRO A 91 -2.22 -1.94 14.01
CA PRO A 91 -2.95 -1.45 15.18
C PRO A 91 -3.33 0.01 14.93
N ARG A 92 -4.63 0.30 14.95
CA ARG A 92 -5.10 1.69 14.86
C ARG A 92 -4.66 2.40 16.14
N LYS A 93 -3.88 3.47 16.01
CA LYS A 93 -3.67 4.42 17.11
C LYS A 93 -5.06 4.88 17.56
N ARG A 94 -5.46 4.55 18.80
CA ARG A 94 -6.73 5.01 19.36
C ARG A 94 -6.72 6.54 19.32
N ARG A 95 -7.68 7.15 18.60
CA ARG A 95 -7.90 8.59 18.65
C ARG A 95 -8.27 8.94 20.08
N ARG A 96 -7.40 9.63 20.81
CA ARG A 96 -7.78 10.27 22.07
C ARG A 96 -8.82 11.33 21.74
N LYS A 97 -9.86 11.46 22.56
CA LYS A 97 -10.82 12.58 22.41
C LYS A 97 -10.03 13.87 22.55
N PHE A 98 -10.14 14.75 21.55
CA PHE A 98 -9.57 16.08 21.61
C PHE A 98 -10.37 16.88 22.66
N VAL A 99 -9.73 17.19 23.79
CA VAL A 99 -10.25 18.15 24.77
C VAL A 99 -9.47 19.44 24.51
N PRO A 100 -10.10 20.54 24.08
CA PRO A 100 -9.39 21.80 23.94
C PRO A 100 -8.92 22.21 25.35
N THR A 101 -7.62 22.43 25.48
CA THR A 101 -6.99 22.99 26.68
C THR A 101 -6.21 24.22 26.22
N ASP A 102 -6.29 25.32 26.97
CA ASP A 102 -5.75 26.65 26.63
C ASP A 102 -4.21 26.74 26.54
N ARG A 103 -3.49 25.62 26.43
CA ARG A 103 -2.03 25.58 26.24
C ARG A 103 -1.64 24.47 25.27
N SER A 104 -1.33 24.86 24.04
CA SER A 104 -0.80 23.98 23.00
C SER A 104 0.70 23.79 23.18
N VAL A 105 1.11 22.87 24.07
CA VAL A 105 2.47 22.29 24.03
C VAL A 105 2.41 21.04 23.15
N CYS A 106 3.03 21.10 21.97
CA CYS A 106 3.17 19.93 21.10
C CYS A 106 4.20 18.95 21.69
N ALA A 107 3.74 17.72 21.92
CA ALA A 107 4.57 16.61 22.38
C ALA A 107 5.46 16.04 21.26
N GLU A 108 6.63 15.56 21.67
CA GLU A 108 7.68 14.97 20.85
C GLU A 108 7.24 13.71 20.10
N ASP A 109 7.46 13.67 18.78
CA ASP A 109 7.31 12.47 17.95
C ASP A 109 8.66 11.74 17.84
N GLY A 110 8.91 10.79 18.74
CA GLY A 110 9.99 9.81 18.61
C GLY A 110 9.49 8.51 17.98
N ALA A 111 9.73 8.29 16.68
CA ALA A 111 9.51 7.00 16.03
C ALA A 111 10.67 6.66 15.09
N GLY A 112 11.60 5.85 15.57
CA GLY A 112 12.74 5.35 14.80
C GLY A 112 12.38 4.14 13.93
N TYR A 113 12.69 4.23 12.63
CA TYR A 113 13.07 3.10 11.77
C TYR A 113 14.21 3.55 10.85
N GLY A 114 15.19 2.68 10.67
CA GLY A 114 16.53 2.93 10.13
C GLY A 114 16.61 3.66 8.78
N VAL A 115 17.13 4.88 8.86
CA VAL A 115 18.12 5.57 8.01
C VAL A 115 18.46 6.85 8.80
N PRO A 116 19.72 7.31 8.97
CA PRO A 116 19.99 8.57 9.65
C PRO A 116 19.62 9.74 8.72
N VAL A 117 18.35 9.87 8.39
CA VAL A 117 17.80 11.19 8.05
C VAL A 117 17.91 11.99 9.33
N ARG A 118 18.83 12.96 9.37
CA ARG A 118 18.94 13.89 10.50
C ARG A 118 17.61 14.63 10.60
N PHE A 119 16.75 14.19 11.52
CA PHE A 119 15.45 14.80 11.74
C PHE A 119 15.66 16.26 12.16
N LEU A 120 15.05 17.17 11.41
CA LEU A 120 15.00 18.58 11.76
C LEU A 120 13.81 18.77 12.69
N LYS A 121 14.04 19.35 13.86
CA LYS A 121 12.98 19.75 14.78
C LYS A 121 12.43 21.10 14.33
N ILE A 122 11.10 21.17 14.23
CA ILE A 122 10.38 22.39 13.89
C ILE A 122 9.52 22.74 15.10
N ALA A 123 9.75 23.91 15.69
CA ALA A 123 8.88 24.47 16.72
C ALA A 123 8.21 25.71 16.15
N SER A 124 6.88 25.69 16.09
CA SER A 124 6.07 26.81 15.60
C SER A 124 4.99 27.17 16.61
N MET A 125 4.83 28.46 16.90
CA MET A 125 3.73 28.98 17.70
C MET A 125 2.79 29.77 16.80
N ILE A 126 1.50 29.42 16.87
CA ILE A 126 0.45 30.08 16.09
C ILE A 126 -0.51 30.74 17.07
N ASP A 127 -0.77 32.03 16.88
CA ASP A 127 -1.80 32.73 17.62
C ASP A 127 -3.20 32.27 17.15
N GLU A 128 -4.08 31.94 18.09
CA GLU A 128 -5.39 31.37 17.78
C GLU A 128 -6.31 32.37 17.09
N HIS A 129 -6.29 33.63 17.55
CA HIS A 129 -7.21 34.66 17.13
C HIS A 129 -6.85 35.26 15.77
N THR A 130 -5.57 35.42 15.48
CA THR A 130 -5.07 36.02 14.23
C THR A 130 -4.56 34.99 13.22
N ARG A 131 -4.37 33.73 13.64
CA ARG A 131 -3.75 32.65 12.85
C ARG A 131 -2.36 32.99 12.31
N GLN A 132 -1.67 33.95 12.92
CA GLN A 132 -0.31 34.30 12.55
C GLN A 132 0.69 33.38 13.25
N ALA A 133 1.75 32.99 12.51
CA ALA A 133 2.87 32.25 13.07
C ALA A 133 3.83 33.25 13.74
N LEU A 134 3.81 33.29 15.07
CA LEU A 134 4.59 34.23 15.87
C LEU A 134 6.04 33.75 16.10
N LEU A 135 6.26 32.44 16.02
CA LEU A 135 7.56 31.82 16.22
C LEU A 135 7.75 30.68 15.22
N ASN A 136 8.94 30.60 14.61
CA ASN A 136 9.35 29.48 13.74
C ASN A 136 10.84 29.16 13.97
N ILE A 137 11.13 28.04 14.64
CA ILE A 137 12.48 27.52 14.89
C ILE A 137 12.66 26.23 14.11
N VAL A 138 13.77 26.13 13.37
CA VAL A 138 14.11 24.97 12.55
C VAL A 138 15.54 24.56 12.84
N GLU A 139 15.74 23.57 13.71
CA GLU A 139 17.06 23.17 14.21
C GLU A 139 17.18 21.65 14.33
N ARG A 140 18.41 21.12 14.34
CA ARG A 140 18.64 19.66 14.53
C ARG A 140 18.38 19.22 15.98
N SER A 141 18.47 20.15 16.91
CA SER A 141 18.21 19.95 18.33
C SER A 141 17.70 21.26 18.92
N ILE A 142 16.50 21.27 19.46
CA ILE A 142 15.92 22.41 20.18
C ILE A 142 16.06 22.08 21.67
N THR A 143 16.88 22.85 22.39
CA THR A 143 17.00 22.76 23.85
C THR A 143 15.90 23.59 24.51
N ALA A 144 15.59 23.29 25.78
CA ALA A 144 14.60 24.08 26.53
C ALA A 144 14.99 25.56 26.61
N GLN A 145 16.25 25.86 26.90
CA GLN A 145 16.76 27.24 26.96
C GLN A 145 16.57 27.97 25.62
N ARG A 146 16.93 27.31 24.52
CA ARG A 146 16.78 27.87 23.17
C ARG A 146 15.33 28.24 22.87
N LEU A 147 14.38 27.41 23.29
CA LEU A 147 12.96 27.67 23.12
C LEU A 147 12.52 28.86 24.00
N THR A 148 12.93 28.91 25.26
CA THR A 148 12.59 30.01 26.18
C THR A 148 13.12 31.36 25.68
N ASP A 149 14.39 31.43 25.25
CA ASP A 149 15.00 32.67 24.76
C ASP A 149 14.25 33.24 23.54
N GLU A 150 13.75 32.37 22.66
CA GLU A 150 12.98 32.79 21.49
C GLU A 150 11.54 33.18 21.83
N LEU A 151 10.95 32.54 22.85
CA LEU A 151 9.67 32.98 23.39
C LEU A 151 9.79 34.37 24.01
N ASP A 152 10.81 34.64 24.81
CA ASP A 152 11.01 35.95 25.46
C ASP A 152 11.15 37.08 24.43
N LYS A 153 11.98 36.88 23.40
CA LYS A 153 12.11 37.84 22.28
C LYS A 153 10.79 38.08 21.57
N MET A 154 10.02 37.01 21.33
CA MET A 154 8.72 37.12 20.68
C MET A 154 7.75 37.91 21.57
N PHE A 155 7.70 37.64 22.88
CA PHE A 155 6.87 38.39 23.83
C PHE A 155 7.23 39.88 23.84
N GLU A 156 8.52 40.21 23.86
CA GLU A 156 8.98 41.61 23.81
C GLU A 156 8.58 42.32 22.52
N LEU A 157 8.68 41.65 21.37
CA LEU A 157 8.37 42.26 20.06
C LEU A 157 6.87 42.42 19.80
N TRP A 158 6.06 41.48 20.30
CA TRP A 158 4.64 41.40 19.96
C TRP A 158 3.74 42.12 20.96
N PHE A 159 4.07 42.08 22.25
CA PHE A 159 3.23 42.68 23.29
C PHE A 159 3.63 44.11 23.67
N ASN A 160 4.84 44.56 23.31
CA ASN A 160 5.25 45.97 23.51
C ASN A 160 4.98 46.85 22.27
N ARG A 161 4.15 46.38 21.34
CA ARG A 161 3.73 47.10 20.14
C ARG A 161 2.33 47.67 20.33
#